data_AF-A0AAN9Z8L1-F1
#
_entry.id   AF-A0AAN9Z8L1-F1
#
_cell.length_a   1.000
_cell.length_b   1.000
_cell.length_c   1.000
_cell.angle_alpha   90.00
_cell.angle_beta   90.00
_cell.angle_gamma   90.00
#
_symmetry.space_group_name_H-M   'P 1'
#
loop_
_entity.id
_entity.type
_entity.pdbx_description
1 polymer ?
#
loop_
_entity_poly.entity_id
_entity_poly.type
_entity_poly.pdbx_seq_one_letter_code
_entity_poly.pdbx_strand_id
1 'polypeptide(L)'
;MPITDKEKRRMEKLVNKQKYVDKDFPLSSGEKNLKWKRPHEIVNKPELFVDGPSHMDIRQHNLGDCWFLAAASVIAQHPHLINQVLPADQYLYGKYYTGILAFRFWNLGQWTTVYIDDTLAVDEDDELHYGQCTTSNEFWLPLLEKAFAKYHGGYKNIEGGLSTEAMLILTGYVTEDIVEPKLNEVQLYNMFSTAVQHNALITVGSPTSSYEEGIVGYHVYSVTGVYSVEVGDSTVRLLRIRNPWGDIQDTMEWKGAFSDDDPKWTGVDTETRKKLEYVKDEDGQFFMKVSHFKRHFTHFWMAYKSPNFGVTTFQQIYNFSNVWDKGIVVKGEGVEYADNFLRNPLYTLTVEEKAEEEESEYEIDLDEETVDESDDEDATPPSYNVIIQLIQDQNRGKYRTEIYPIGISVFQTGGKYPKELGPENLEEFEPHKGSVEPVVHGSIVARLNLRPGKYIVVPWVMIARMSRPFLMRVYALQRITMEAVKREE
;
A
#
# COMPACT_ATOMS: atom_id res chain seq x y z
N MET A 1 12.52 13.96 -6.39
CA MET A 1 13.80 14.41 -5.79
C MET A 1 14.95 13.93 -6.66
N PRO A 2 16.06 14.67 -6.76
CA PRO A 2 17.20 14.25 -7.57
C PRO A 2 17.95 13.06 -6.94
N ILE A 3 18.85 12.45 -7.72
CA ILE A 3 19.86 11.51 -7.22
C ILE A 3 20.76 12.23 -6.22
N THR A 4 20.97 11.62 -5.06
CA THR A 4 21.85 12.15 -4.00
C THR A 4 23.33 12.00 -4.35
N ASP A 5 24.21 12.80 -3.74
CA ASP A 5 25.66 12.68 -3.96
C ASP A 5 26.21 11.30 -3.56
N LYS A 6 25.61 10.67 -2.55
CA LYS A 6 25.95 9.30 -2.13
C LYS A 6 25.64 8.30 -3.22
N GLU A 7 24.47 8.43 -3.85
CA GLU A 7 24.05 7.57 -4.96
C GLU A 7 24.91 7.83 -6.20
N LYS A 8 25.19 9.09 -6.58
CA LYS A 8 26.10 9.42 -7.70
C LYS A 8 27.46 8.75 -7.54
N ARG A 9 28.11 8.90 -6.38
CA ARG A 9 29.41 8.27 -6.09
C ARG A 9 29.34 6.74 -6.13
N ARG A 10 28.21 6.14 -5.74
CA ARG A 10 28.02 4.69 -5.80
C ARG A 10 27.85 4.22 -7.24
N MET A 11 27.04 4.93 -8.05
CA MET A 11 26.83 4.64 -9.47
C MET A 11 28.14 4.74 -10.25
N GLU A 12 28.94 5.80 -10.06
CA GLU A 12 30.25 5.98 -10.71
C GLU A 12 31.19 4.79 -10.44
N LYS A 13 31.21 4.29 -9.19
CA LYS A 13 32.00 3.12 -8.81
C LYS A 13 31.52 1.83 -9.47
N LEU A 14 30.20 1.66 -9.59
CA LEU A 14 29.58 0.46 -10.16
C LEU A 14 29.77 0.39 -11.68
N VAL A 15 29.62 1.52 -12.38
CA VAL A 15 29.79 1.64 -13.84
C VAL A 15 31.22 1.29 -14.27
N ASN A 16 32.22 1.70 -13.48
CA ASN A 16 33.64 1.35 -13.70
C ASN A 16 34.13 1.54 -15.17
N LYS A 17 33.78 2.69 -15.77
CA LYS A 17 34.16 3.08 -17.15
C LYS A 17 33.62 2.18 -18.29
N GLN A 18 32.65 1.32 -18.02
CA GLN A 18 31.93 0.51 -19.02
C GLN A 18 30.42 0.66 -18.81
N LYS A 19 29.57 0.14 -19.72
CA LYS A 19 28.12 0.08 -19.45
C LYS A 19 27.88 -0.84 -18.24
N TYR A 20 27.07 -0.39 -17.29
CA TYR A 20 26.79 -1.18 -16.08
C TYR A 20 26.07 -2.49 -16.43
N VAL A 21 26.51 -3.57 -15.78
CA VAL A 21 25.89 -4.89 -15.85
C VAL A 21 25.69 -5.36 -14.40
N ASP A 22 24.46 -5.70 -14.08
CA ASP A 22 24.05 -6.05 -12.73
C ASP A 22 24.41 -7.51 -12.41
N LYS A 23 25.53 -7.69 -11.71
CA LYS A 23 26.00 -9.02 -11.33
C LYS A 23 25.18 -9.67 -10.22
N ASP A 24 24.46 -8.85 -9.45
CA ASP A 24 23.65 -9.31 -8.32
C ASP A 24 22.23 -9.71 -8.76
N PHE A 25 21.84 -9.32 -9.97
CA PHE A 25 20.57 -9.69 -10.59
C PHE A 25 20.81 -10.12 -12.04
N PRO A 26 21.47 -11.27 -12.25
CA PRO A 26 21.80 -11.73 -13.59
C PRO A 26 20.53 -12.04 -14.38
N LEU A 27 20.61 -11.82 -15.69
CA LEU A 27 19.56 -12.13 -16.64
C LEU A 27 19.14 -13.59 -16.46
N SER A 28 17.88 -13.84 -16.11
CA SER A 28 17.39 -15.19 -15.89
C SER A 28 17.38 -15.95 -17.24
N SER A 29 18.08 -17.08 -17.28
CA SER A 29 18.07 -17.99 -18.43
C SER A 29 16.91 -19.00 -18.39
N GLY A 30 15.93 -18.76 -17.51
CA GLY A 30 14.91 -19.75 -17.12
C GLY A 30 13.71 -19.82 -18.04
N GLU A 31 13.37 -18.71 -18.71
CA GLU A 31 12.24 -18.63 -19.63
C GLU A 31 12.76 -18.85 -21.06
N LYS A 32 12.37 -19.98 -21.65
CA LYS A 32 12.75 -20.32 -23.02
C LYS A 32 12.19 -19.25 -23.95
N ASN A 33 13.02 -18.75 -24.86
CA ASN A 33 12.71 -17.79 -25.93
C ASN A 33 12.73 -16.30 -25.58
N LEU A 34 13.04 -15.89 -24.35
CA LEU A 34 13.24 -14.46 -24.05
C LEU A 34 14.67 -14.00 -24.39
N LYS A 35 14.75 -12.80 -24.95
CA LYS A 35 16.00 -12.05 -25.12
C LYS A 35 16.03 -10.91 -24.10
N TRP A 36 17.22 -10.40 -23.82
CA TRP A 36 17.39 -9.28 -22.92
C TRP A 36 18.03 -8.12 -23.67
N LYS A 37 17.30 -7.02 -23.79
CA LYS A 37 17.70 -5.83 -24.56
C LYS A 37 17.60 -4.56 -23.72
N ARG A 38 18.48 -3.60 -23.96
CA ARG A 38 18.39 -2.27 -23.36
C ARG A 38 17.38 -1.41 -24.15
N PRO A 39 16.75 -0.40 -23.55
CA PRO A 39 15.78 0.47 -24.23
C PRO A 39 16.25 1.03 -25.57
N HIS A 40 17.53 1.41 -25.69
CA HIS A 40 18.11 1.95 -26.93
C HIS A 40 18.36 0.91 -28.03
N GLU A 41 18.21 -0.38 -27.73
CA GLU A 41 18.24 -1.50 -28.67
C GLU A 41 16.83 -1.89 -29.14
N ILE A 42 15.79 -1.38 -28.47
CA ILE A 42 14.36 -1.64 -28.76
C ILE A 42 13.78 -0.47 -29.56
N VAL A 43 13.98 0.77 -29.08
CA VAL A 43 13.41 1.98 -29.72
C VAL A 43 14.44 3.10 -29.88
N ASN A 44 14.13 4.04 -30.77
CA ASN A 44 14.91 5.26 -30.93
C ASN A 44 14.60 6.25 -29.81
N LYS A 45 15.65 6.81 -29.17
CA LYS A 45 15.53 7.83 -28.09
C LYS A 45 14.59 7.39 -26.95
N PRO A 46 14.91 6.30 -26.23
CA PRO A 46 14.13 5.88 -25.07
C PRO A 46 14.18 6.95 -23.98
N GLU A 47 13.05 7.25 -23.35
CA GLU A 47 12.95 8.21 -22.26
C GLU A 47 12.47 7.51 -20.99
N LEU A 48 12.90 8.04 -19.85
CA LEU A 48 12.42 7.51 -18.57
C LEU A 48 10.95 7.91 -18.38
N PHE A 49 10.66 9.20 -18.59
CA PHE A 49 9.32 9.78 -18.59
C PHE A 49 9.17 10.63 -19.86
N VAL A 50 8.04 10.55 -20.56
CA VAL A 50 7.77 11.34 -21.77
C VAL A 50 7.01 12.63 -21.45
N ASP A 51 5.85 12.52 -20.81
CA ASP A 51 5.01 13.63 -20.35
C ASP A 51 4.84 13.66 -18.81
N GLY A 52 5.70 12.90 -18.13
CA GLY A 52 5.67 12.70 -16.68
C GLY A 52 4.98 11.38 -16.33
N PRO A 53 5.16 10.87 -15.11
CA PRO A 53 4.49 9.63 -14.72
C PRO A 53 2.97 9.83 -14.70
N SER A 54 2.25 8.91 -15.34
CA SER A 54 0.80 8.88 -15.39
C SER A 54 0.26 7.52 -14.97
N HIS A 55 -0.92 7.51 -14.34
CA HIS A 55 -1.64 6.25 -14.09
C HIS A 55 -2.08 5.58 -15.39
N MET A 56 -2.17 6.33 -16.48
CA MET A 56 -2.50 5.83 -17.82
C MET A 56 -1.34 5.14 -18.54
N ASP A 57 -0.11 5.23 -18.01
CA ASP A 57 1.04 4.57 -18.62
C ASP A 57 0.99 3.05 -18.40
N ILE A 58 0.23 2.56 -17.43
CA ILE A 58 0.39 1.19 -16.94
C ILE A 58 -0.31 0.17 -17.85
N ARG A 59 0.48 -0.71 -18.49
CA ARG A 59 0.03 -1.95 -19.15
C ARG A 59 0.70 -3.16 -18.53
N GLN A 60 -0.09 -3.97 -17.84
CA GLN A 60 0.35 -5.27 -17.33
C GLN A 60 0.34 -6.31 -18.46
N HIS A 61 1.38 -7.14 -18.53
CA HIS A 61 1.45 -8.27 -19.45
C HIS A 61 1.53 -9.60 -18.70
N ASN A 62 2.58 -10.39 -18.93
CA ASN A 62 2.62 -11.82 -18.66
C ASN A 62 2.89 -12.20 -17.20
N LEU A 63 2.91 -11.25 -16.27
CA LEU A 63 3.23 -11.48 -14.86
C LEU A 63 2.01 -11.27 -13.96
N GLY A 64 1.85 -12.15 -12.96
CA GLY A 64 0.76 -12.11 -11.98
C GLY A 64 0.96 -11.10 -10.86
N ASP A 65 1.42 -9.88 -11.17
CA ASP A 65 1.80 -8.84 -10.22
C ASP A 65 0.89 -7.59 -10.29
N CYS A 66 -0.37 -7.78 -10.69
CA CYS A 66 -1.39 -6.72 -10.75
C CYS A 66 -1.49 -5.86 -9.47
N TRP A 67 -1.27 -6.48 -8.30
CA TRP A 67 -1.22 -5.80 -7.00
C TRP A 67 -0.14 -4.72 -6.94
N PHE A 68 1.00 -4.93 -7.60
CA PHE A 68 2.09 -3.98 -7.70
C PHE A 68 1.81 -2.92 -8.77
N LEU A 69 1.32 -3.31 -9.95
CA LEU A 69 1.04 -2.37 -11.04
C LEU A 69 -0.13 -1.43 -10.72
N ALA A 70 -1.18 -1.93 -10.05
CA ALA A 70 -2.27 -1.10 -9.55
C ALA A 70 -1.80 -0.11 -8.47
N ALA A 71 -0.84 -0.51 -7.63
CA ALA A 71 -0.20 0.40 -6.68
C ALA A 71 0.66 1.45 -7.39
N ALA A 72 1.46 1.06 -8.39
CA ALA A 72 2.25 1.99 -9.20
C ALA A 72 1.34 3.01 -9.92
N SER A 73 0.20 2.56 -10.45
CA SER A 73 -0.84 3.39 -11.08
C SER A 73 -1.33 4.49 -10.12
N VAL A 74 -1.78 4.16 -8.90
CA VAL A 74 -2.27 5.19 -7.96
C VAL A 74 -1.17 6.13 -7.47
N ILE A 75 0.07 5.65 -7.40
CA ILE A 75 1.24 6.46 -7.03
C ILE A 75 1.61 7.43 -8.15
N ALA A 76 1.46 7.05 -9.41
CA ALA A 76 1.73 7.88 -10.57
C ALA A 76 0.84 9.14 -10.64
N GLN A 77 -0.38 9.08 -10.09
CA GLN A 77 -1.23 10.27 -9.91
C GLN A 77 -0.59 11.37 -9.03
N HIS A 78 0.45 11.02 -8.27
CA HIS A 78 1.18 11.93 -7.42
C HIS A 78 2.66 11.96 -7.83
N PRO A 79 3.06 12.83 -8.77
CA PRO A 79 4.42 12.84 -9.32
C PRO A 79 5.53 12.91 -8.28
N HIS A 80 5.29 13.53 -7.12
CA HIS A 80 6.26 13.58 -6.03
C HIS A 80 6.57 12.21 -5.40
N LEU A 81 5.61 11.27 -5.39
CA LEU A 81 5.80 9.91 -4.89
C LEU A 81 6.58 9.04 -5.88
N ILE A 82 6.25 9.08 -7.17
CA ILE A 82 7.10 8.42 -8.18
C ILE A 82 8.51 8.98 -8.14
N ASN A 83 8.68 10.31 -8.07
CA ASN A 83 9.99 10.94 -8.00
C ASN A 83 10.76 10.69 -6.68
N GLN A 84 10.11 10.13 -5.65
CA GLN A 84 10.77 9.65 -4.44
C GLN A 84 11.41 8.28 -4.71
N VAL A 85 10.68 7.39 -5.40
CA VAL A 85 11.10 6.03 -5.76
C VAL A 85 12.09 6.03 -6.92
N LEU A 86 11.80 6.76 -7.98
CA LEU A 86 12.56 6.85 -9.22
C LEU A 86 12.92 8.31 -9.51
N PRO A 87 14.12 8.76 -9.13
CA PRO A 87 14.61 10.10 -9.46
C PRO A 87 14.64 10.35 -10.97
N ALA A 88 14.05 11.46 -11.42
CA ALA A 88 13.92 11.79 -12.84
C ALA A 88 15.23 12.23 -13.53
N ASP A 89 16.29 12.55 -12.78
CA ASP A 89 17.61 12.94 -13.31
C ASP A 89 18.47 11.73 -13.72
N GLN A 90 17.86 10.77 -14.42
CA GLN A 90 18.48 9.54 -14.91
C GLN A 90 18.18 9.36 -16.40
N TYR A 91 19.16 8.84 -17.15
CA TYR A 91 19.13 8.85 -18.62
C TYR A 91 19.18 7.43 -19.16
N LEU A 92 18.43 7.16 -20.24
CA LEU A 92 18.43 5.88 -20.96
C LEU A 92 19.19 5.93 -22.30
N TYR A 93 19.65 7.11 -22.70
CA TYR A 93 20.45 7.33 -23.91
C TYR A 93 21.27 8.62 -23.82
N GLY A 94 22.16 8.83 -24.81
CA GLY A 94 22.92 10.07 -24.96
C GLY A 94 24.17 10.16 -24.10
N LYS A 95 24.67 11.39 -23.89
CA LYS A 95 26.00 11.67 -23.31
C LYS A 95 26.14 11.21 -21.84
N TYR A 96 25.05 11.27 -21.07
CA TYR A 96 25.04 10.96 -19.64
C TYR A 96 24.59 9.52 -19.34
N TYR A 97 24.30 8.74 -20.39
CA TYR A 97 23.88 7.36 -20.27
C TYR A 97 25.03 6.45 -19.85
N THR A 98 24.78 5.65 -18.81
CA THR A 98 25.76 4.68 -18.27
C THR A 98 25.18 3.27 -18.10
N GLY A 99 23.90 3.07 -18.42
CA GLY A 99 23.20 1.80 -18.30
C GLY A 99 22.91 1.36 -16.87
N ILE A 100 22.95 2.28 -15.89
CA ILE A 100 22.59 2.07 -14.48
C ILE A 100 21.47 3.01 -14.08
N LEU A 101 20.51 2.50 -13.30
CA LEU A 101 19.49 3.29 -12.63
C LEU A 101 19.46 2.98 -11.14
N ALA A 102 18.99 3.94 -10.36
CA ALA A 102 18.76 3.88 -8.93
C ALA A 102 17.28 4.05 -8.63
N PHE A 103 16.77 3.14 -7.80
CA PHE A 103 15.41 3.11 -7.27
C PHE A 103 15.47 3.12 -5.76
N ARG A 104 14.51 3.74 -5.09
CA ARG A 104 14.42 3.80 -3.64
C ARG A 104 13.19 3.08 -3.16
N PHE A 105 13.39 2.10 -2.29
CA PHE A 105 12.31 1.35 -1.65
C PHE A 105 12.35 1.56 -0.15
N TRP A 106 11.18 1.80 0.43
CA TRP A 106 11.01 1.95 1.86
C TRP A 106 10.86 0.59 2.52
N ASN A 107 11.56 0.37 3.63
CA ASN A 107 11.38 -0.80 4.47
C ASN A 107 11.71 -0.44 5.93
N LEU A 108 10.82 -0.78 6.86
CA LEU A 108 11.01 -0.60 8.31
C LEU A 108 11.57 0.78 8.70
N GLY A 109 11.02 1.85 8.11
CA GLY A 109 11.39 3.23 8.43
C GLY A 109 12.58 3.78 7.64
N GLN A 110 13.17 3.00 6.74
CA GLN A 110 14.36 3.39 6.00
C GLN A 110 14.18 3.26 4.49
N TRP A 111 14.66 4.27 3.76
CA TRP A 111 14.78 4.21 2.30
C TRP A 111 16.09 3.54 1.90
N THR A 112 16.00 2.46 1.14
CA THR A 112 17.14 1.72 0.61
C THR A 112 17.20 1.89 -0.91
N THR A 113 18.38 2.26 -1.42
CA THR A 113 18.60 2.37 -2.87
C THR A 113 18.94 1.01 -3.48
N VAL A 114 18.15 0.57 -4.45
CA VAL A 114 18.40 -0.56 -5.34
C VAL A 114 18.93 -0.04 -6.67
N TYR A 115 20.06 -0.58 -7.12
CA TYR A 115 20.62 -0.25 -8.43
C TYR A 115 20.37 -1.39 -9.40
N ILE A 116 19.90 -1.09 -10.60
CA ILE A 116 19.73 -2.06 -11.69
C ILE A 116 20.48 -1.59 -12.93
N ASP A 117 20.83 -2.52 -13.82
CA ASP A 117 21.02 -2.16 -15.21
C ASP A 117 19.66 -2.04 -15.93
N ASP A 118 19.67 -1.47 -17.14
CA ASP A 118 18.45 -1.19 -17.92
C ASP A 118 18.07 -2.30 -18.91
N THR A 119 18.63 -3.50 -18.83
CA THR A 119 18.24 -4.59 -19.74
C THR A 119 16.86 -5.16 -19.36
N LEU A 120 15.94 -5.21 -20.31
CA LEU A 120 14.58 -5.70 -20.12
C LEU A 120 14.37 -6.98 -20.93
N ALA A 121 13.49 -7.85 -20.43
CA ALA A 121 13.09 -9.07 -21.13
C ALA A 121 12.16 -8.71 -22.29
N VAL A 122 12.48 -9.21 -23.47
CA VAL A 122 11.68 -9.05 -24.69
C VAL A 122 11.45 -10.40 -25.37
N ASP A 123 10.37 -10.50 -26.13
CA ASP A 123 10.04 -11.69 -26.91
C ASP A 123 10.82 -11.77 -28.25
N GLU A 124 10.34 -12.59 -29.18
CA GLU A 124 10.98 -12.77 -30.48
C GLU A 124 10.85 -11.54 -31.39
N ASP A 125 9.79 -10.74 -31.21
CA ASP A 125 9.41 -9.55 -31.96
C ASP A 125 9.91 -8.25 -31.30
N ASP A 126 10.69 -8.37 -30.23
CA ASP A 126 11.25 -7.28 -29.42
C ASP A 126 10.21 -6.50 -28.57
N GLU A 127 9.03 -7.08 -28.36
CA GLU A 127 8.03 -6.53 -27.42
C GLU A 127 8.39 -6.87 -25.98
N LEU A 128 8.10 -5.96 -25.06
CA LEU A 128 8.40 -6.14 -23.63
C LEU A 128 7.58 -7.28 -23.05
N HIS A 129 8.24 -8.21 -22.35
CA HIS A 129 7.58 -9.40 -21.83
C HIS A 129 6.71 -9.14 -20.58
N TYR A 130 7.15 -8.19 -19.74
CA TYR A 130 6.47 -7.82 -18.49
C TYR A 130 5.77 -6.45 -18.62
N GLY A 131 5.65 -5.66 -17.55
CA GLY A 131 4.99 -4.37 -17.57
C GLY A 131 5.57 -3.42 -18.62
N GLN A 132 4.70 -2.66 -19.31
CA GLN A 132 5.07 -1.73 -20.38
C GLN A 132 4.32 -0.40 -20.22
N CYS A 133 4.96 0.69 -20.64
CA CYS A 133 4.30 1.98 -20.75
C CYS A 133 3.42 2.07 -22.00
N THR A 134 2.26 2.70 -21.91
CA THR A 134 1.37 2.99 -23.06
C THR A 134 2.13 3.69 -24.19
N THR A 135 2.98 4.65 -23.84
CA THR A 135 3.88 5.33 -24.77
C THR A 135 5.11 4.46 -25.07
N SER A 136 5.26 4.04 -26.33
CA SER A 136 6.30 3.08 -26.77
C SER A 136 7.76 3.46 -26.46
N ASN A 137 8.08 4.75 -26.31
CA ASN A 137 9.44 5.19 -25.97
C ASN A 137 9.62 5.55 -24.49
N GLU A 138 8.66 5.21 -23.63
CA GLU A 138 8.70 5.44 -22.19
C GLU A 138 8.98 4.14 -21.43
N PHE A 139 9.83 4.21 -20.39
CA PHE A 139 10.35 3.00 -19.74
C PHE A 139 10.35 3.04 -18.21
N TRP A 140 9.72 4.02 -17.55
CA TRP A 140 9.74 4.08 -16.08
C TRP A 140 9.10 2.83 -15.45
N LEU A 141 7.97 2.35 -15.99
CA LEU A 141 7.26 1.19 -15.46
C LEU A 141 8.06 -0.11 -15.57
N PRO A 142 8.51 -0.56 -16.77
CA PRO A 142 9.28 -1.80 -16.88
C PRO A 142 10.55 -1.79 -16.01
N LEU A 143 11.21 -0.64 -15.89
CA LEU A 143 12.40 -0.50 -15.05
C LEU A 143 12.06 -0.50 -13.55
N LEU A 144 10.93 0.09 -13.16
CA LEU A 144 10.43 0.04 -11.78
C LEU A 144 10.07 -1.40 -11.37
N GLU A 145 9.36 -2.12 -12.22
CA GLU A 145 9.00 -3.53 -12.03
C GLU A 145 10.25 -4.40 -11.94
N LYS A 146 11.25 -4.20 -12.79
CA LYS A 146 12.55 -4.86 -12.67
C LYS A 146 13.25 -4.58 -11.35
N ALA A 147 13.27 -3.33 -10.92
CA ALA A 147 13.89 -2.95 -9.65
C ALA A 147 13.17 -3.59 -8.46
N PHE A 148 11.84 -3.67 -8.52
CA PHE A 148 11.01 -4.31 -7.51
C PHE A 148 11.22 -5.83 -7.47
N ALA A 149 11.27 -6.47 -8.64
CA ALA A 149 11.65 -7.87 -8.79
C ALA A 149 13.03 -8.14 -8.19
N LYS A 150 14.04 -7.30 -8.49
CA LYS A 150 15.38 -7.40 -7.87
C LYS A 150 15.30 -7.27 -6.35
N TYR A 151 14.57 -6.29 -5.83
CA TYR A 151 14.40 -6.09 -4.39
C TYR A 151 13.83 -7.34 -3.70
N HIS A 152 12.90 -8.02 -4.36
CA HIS A 152 12.30 -9.27 -3.91
C HIS A 152 13.07 -10.54 -4.32
N GLY A 153 14.19 -10.42 -5.02
CA GLY A 153 15.06 -11.55 -5.39
C GLY A 153 14.63 -12.33 -6.66
N GLY A 154 13.75 -11.78 -7.49
CA GLY A 154 13.31 -12.37 -8.76
C GLY A 154 11.90 -11.98 -9.17
N TYR A 155 11.62 -11.99 -10.48
CA TYR A 155 10.27 -11.74 -11.02
C TYR A 155 9.23 -12.73 -10.48
N LYS A 156 9.59 -14.01 -10.37
CA LYS A 156 8.71 -15.03 -9.75
C LYS A 156 8.30 -14.68 -8.31
N ASN A 157 9.10 -13.93 -7.57
CA ASN A 157 8.80 -13.61 -6.17
C ASN A 157 7.79 -12.46 -6.03
N ILE A 158 7.47 -11.74 -7.12
CA ILE A 158 6.46 -10.67 -7.13
C ILE A 158 5.13 -11.13 -7.74
N GLU A 159 5.03 -12.38 -8.19
CA GLU A 159 3.73 -13.02 -8.51
C GLU A 159 2.89 -13.19 -7.24
N GLY A 160 1.71 -12.59 -7.21
CA GLY A 160 0.78 -12.64 -6.10
C GLY A 160 1.24 -11.86 -4.86
N GLY A 161 0.43 -10.88 -4.45
CA GLY A 161 0.68 -10.08 -3.26
C GLY A 161 -0.50 -9.17 -2.94
N LEU A 162 -0.36 -8.41 -1.86
CA LEU A 162 -1.36 -7.44 -1.43
C LEU A 162 -0.90 -6.05 -1.83
N SER A 163 -1.81 -5.24 -2.38
CA SER A 163 -1.50 -3.88 -2.83
C SER A 163 -0.95 -2.99 -1.69
N THR A 164 -1.34 -3.25 -0.44
CA THR A 164 -0.77 -2.60 0.75
C THR A 164 0.74 -2.80 0.88
N GLU A 165 1.28 -3.97 0.52
CA GLU A 165 2.72 -4.22 0.54
C GLU A 165 3.44 -3.29 -0.45
N ALA A 166 2.93 -3.20 -1.68
CA ALA A 166 3.50 -2.37 -2.73
C ALA A 166 3.41 -0.88 -2.36
N MET A 167 2.22 -0.42 -1.96
CA MET A 167 2.03 0.97 -1.54
C MET A 167 2.93 1.34 -0.36
N LEU A 168 3.11 0.45 0.63
CA LEU A 168 4.00 0.69 1.75
C LEU A 168 5.45 0.82 1.31
N ILE A 169 5.93 -0.10 0.46
CA ILE A 169 7.32 -0.10 -0.02
C ILE A 169 7.60 1.13 -0.89
N LEU A 170 6.63 1.59 -1.67
CA LEU A 170 6.81 2.71 -2.59
C LEU A 170 6.59 4.09 -1.93
N THR A 171 5.97 4.16 -0.74
CA THR A 171 5.61 5.45 -0.11
C THR A 171 6.06 5.59 1.34
N GLY A 172 6.17 4.49 2.09
CA GLY A 172 6.30 4.49 3.55
C GLY A 172 5.04 4.94 4.30
N TYR A 173 3.89 5.05 3.63
CA TYR A 173 2.62 5.46 4.24
C TYR A 173 2.06 4.43 5.21
N VAL A 174 1.03 4.78 5.97
CA VAL A 174 0.27 3.80 6.76
C VAL A 174 -0.65 3.05 5.80
N THR A 175 -0.59 1.74 5.77
CA THR A 175 -1.37 0.92 4.84
C THR A 175 -2.32 0.00 5.56
N GLU A 176 -3.54 -0.09 5.06
CA GLU A 176 -4.65 -0.82 5.68
C GLU A 176 -5.38 -1.66 4.64
N ASP A 177 -5.82 -2.84 5.07
CA ASP A 177 -6.62 -3.77 4.30
C ASP A 177 -8.03 -3.81 4.90
N ILE A 178 -9.04 -3.55 4.07
CA ILE A 178 -10.45 -3.48 4.46
C ILE A 178 -11.21 -4.49 3.61
N VAL A 179 -11.74 -5.53 4.24
CA VAL A 179 -12.44 -6.64 3.59
C VAL A 179 -13.92 -6.63 3.96
N GLU A 180 -14.77 -6.80 2.95
CA GLU A 180 -16.23 -6.82 3.03
C GLU A 180 -16.81 -5.71 3.92
N PRO A 181 -16.49 -4.43 3.66
CA PRO A 181 -16.97 -3.35 4.50
C PRO A 181 -18.49 -3.27 4.40
N LYS A 182 -19.15 -3.35 5.56
CA LYS A 182 -20.60 -3.26 5.71
C LYS A 182 -21.11 -1.81 5.64
N LEU A 183 -20.61 -1.05 4.66
CA LEU A 183 -20.97 0.36 4.47
C LEU A 183 -22.09 0.46 3.44
N ASN A 184 -23.09 1.32 3.65
CA ASN A 184 -24.08 1.64 2.62
C ASN A 184 -23.45 2.42 1.43
N GLU A 185 -24.22 2.73 0.38
CA GLU A 185 -23.69 3.44 -0.80
C GLU A 185 -23.12 4.82 -0.43
N VAL A 186 -23.80 5.54 0.46
CA VAL A 186 -23.41 6.90 0.87
C VAL A 186 -22.14 6.86 1.71
N GLN A 187 -22.11 6.01 2.73
CA GLN A 187 -20.96 5.83 3.62
C GLN A 187 -19.71 5.42 2.84
N LEU A 188 -19.84 4.50 1.89
CA LEU A 188 -18.72 4.09 1.06
C LEU A 188 -18.19 5.24 0.19
N TYR A 189 -19.09 6.01 -0.41
CA TYR A 189 -18.73 7.22 -1.14
C TYR A 189 -18.02 8.23 -0.23
N ASN A 190 -18.55 8.50 0.96
CA ASN A 190 -17.97 9.44 1.92
C ASN A 190 -16.57 8.99 2.34
N MET A 191 -16.36 7.70 2.60
CA MET A 191 -15.06 7.12 2.95
C MET A 191 -14.04 7.34 1.82
N PHE A 192 -14.36 6.97 0.58
CA PHE A 192 -13.44 7.15 -0.54
C PHE A 192 -13.23 8.63 -0.90
N SER A 193 -14.29 9.44 -0.85
CA SER A 193 -14.21 10.89 -1.08
C SER A 193 -13.28 11.55 -0.07
N THR A 194 -13.45 11.25 1.22
CA THR A 194 -12.59 11.78 2.29
C THR A 194 -11.15 11.30 2.13
N ALA A 195 -10.96 10.02 1.82
CA ALA A 195 -9.63 9.47 1.58
C ALA A 195 -8.90 10.17 0.42
N VAL A 196 -9.57 10.36 -0.73
CA VAL A 196 -9.01 11.07 -1.88
C VAL A 196 -8.74 12.55 -1.59
N GLN A 197 -9.65 13.24 -0.88
CA GLN A 197 -9.44 14.63 -0.43
C GLN A 197 -8.15 14.79 0.41
N HIS A 198 -7.78 13.75 1.16
CA HIS A 198 -6.54 13.71 1.94
C HIS A 198 -5.36 13.02 1.25
N ASN A 199 -5.41 12.87 -0.09
CA ASN A 199 -4.36 12.26 -0.90
C ASN A 199 -4.01 10.82 -0.47
N ALA A 200 -5.00 10.08 0.03
CA ALA A 200 -4.84 8.65 0.24
C ALA A 200 -4.84 7.92 -1.12
N LEU A 201 -4.09 6.83 -1.18
CA LEU A 201 -4.03 5.95 -2.34
C LEU A 201 -5.02 4.81 -2.13
N ILE A 202 -5.80 4.47 -3.16
CA ILE A 202 -6.88 3.49 -3.05
C ILE A 202 -6.79 2.50 -4.20
N THR A 203 -6.64 1.23 -3.86
CA THR A 203 -6.75 0.11 -4.80
C THR A 203 -7.81 -0.86 -4.30
N VAL A 204 -8.44 -1.59 -5.22
CA VAL A 204 -9.63 -2.38 -4.93
C VAL A 204 -9.54 -3.72 -5.65
N GLY A 205 -10.13 -4.75 -5.07
CA GLY A 205 -10.12 -6.11 -5.59
C GLY A 205 -11.52 -6.69 -5.69
N SER A 206 -11.74 -7.46 -6.76
CA SER A 206 -12.93 -8.27 -6.92
C SER A 206 -12.61 -9.74 -6.61
N PRO A 207 -13.36 -10.41 -5.73
CA PRO A 207 -13.12 -11.82 -5.41
C PRO A 207 -13.55 -12.78 -6.52
N THR A 208 -14.42 -12.34 -7.45
CA THR A 208 -15.00 -13.18 -8.51
C THR A 208 -15.09 -12.43 -9.83
N SER A 209 -14.95 -13.13 -10.95
CA SER A 209 -15.08 -12.49 -12.26
C SER A 209 -16.56 -12.31 -12.65
N SER A 210 -16.87 -11.17 -13.26
CA SER A 210 -18.11 -10.90 -14.00
C SER A 210 -17.75 -10.42 -15.41
N TYR A 211 -17.28 -11.34 -16.26
CA TYR A 211 -16.78 -10.98 -17.61
C TYR A 211 -17.85 -10.36 -18.52
N GLU A 212 -19.12 -10.75 -18.33
CA GLU A 212 -20.26 -10.17 -19.05
C GLU A 212 -20.44 -8.68 -18.73
N GLU A 213 -20.10 -8.28 -17.50
CA GLU A 213 -20.10 -6.87 -17.07
C GLU A 213 -18.70 -6.24 -17.16
N GLY A 214 -17.69 -7.01 -17.58
CA GLY A 214 -16.30 -6.57 -17.78
C GLY A 214 -15.45 -6.45 -16.51
N ILE A 215 -15.78 -7.20 -15.45
CA ILE A 215 -15.00 -7.25 -14.21
C ILE A 215 -14.20 -8.55 -14.12
N VAL A 216 -12.92 -8.45 -13.81
CA VAL A 216 -11.98 -9.56 -13.61
C VAL A 216 -11.83 -9.82 -12.12
N GLY A 217 -12.04 -11.07 -11.71
CA GLY A 217 -11.85 -11.52 -10.34
C GLY A 217 -10.40 -11.90 -10.04
N TYR A 218 -10.06 -12.01 -8.76
CA TYR A 218 -8.69 -12.26 -8.28
C TYR A 218 -7.67 -11.27 -8.85
N HIS A 219 -8.12 -10.03 -9.07
CA HIS A 219 -7.39 -8.98 -9.75
C HIS A 219 -7.52 -7.65 -9.01
N VAL A 220 -6.47 -6.82 -9.08
CA VAL A 220 -6.40 -5.53 -8.38
C VAL A 220 -6.59 -4.40 -9.39
N TYR A 221 -7.46 -3.46 -9.05
CA TYR A 221 -7.76 -2.24 -9.80
C TYR A 221 -7.35 -1.01 -8.99
N SER A 222 -7.13 0.11 -9.68
CA SER A 222 -6.87 1.41 -9.07
C SER A 222 -8.16 2.23 -9.01
N VAL A 223 -8.42 2.92 -7.89
CA VAL A 223 -9.42 3.99 -7.86
C VAL A 223 -8.69 5.30 -8.13
N THR A 224 -8.98 5.92 -9.28
CA THR A 224 -8.31 7.13 -9.78
C THR A 224 -9.20 8.37 -9.70
N GLY A 225 -10.42 8.24 -9.19
CA GLY A 225 -11.32 9.37 -8.98
C GLY A 225 -12.60 8.98 -8.25
N VAL A 226 -13.16 9.94 -7.50
CA VAL A 226 -14.40 9.81 -6.73
C VAL A 226 -15.20 11.08 -6.94
N TYR A 227 -16.43 10.95 -7.44
CA TYR A 227 -17.18 12.09 -7.94
C TYR A 227 -18.67 12.02 -7.57
N SER A 228 -19.28 13.19 -7.36
CA SER A 228 -20.72 13.37 -7.33
C SER A 228 -21.11 14.25 -8.51
N VAL A 229 -21.95 13.73 -9.41
CA VAL A 229 -22.29 14.37 -10.68
C VAL A 229 -23.79 14.56 -10.81
N GLU A 230 -24.22 15.71 -11.31
CA GLU A 230 -25.62 15.96 -11.63
C GLU A 230 -25.94 15.41 -13.03
N VAL A 231 -27.01 14.62 -13.13
CA VAL A 231 -27.46 13.97 -14.37
C VAL A 231 -28.96 14.22 -14.50
N GLY A 232 -29.32 15.28 -15.24
CA GLY A 232 -30.69 15.81 -15.21
C GLY A 232 -31.04 16.34 -13.83
N ASP A 233 -32.11 15.83 -13.22
CA ASP A 233 -32.58 16.23 -11.88
C ASP A 233 -32.08 15.30 -10.75
N SER A 234 -31.05 14.48 -11.01
CA SER A 234 -30.56 13.48 -10.07
C SER A 234 -29.04 13.55 -9.89
N THR A 235 -28.61 13.51 -8.64
CA THR A 235 -27.21 13.35 -8.27
C THR A 235 -26.79 11.88 -8.34
N VAL A 236 -25.66 11.58 -8.99
CA VAL A 236 -25.09 10.24 -9.12
C VAL A 236 -23.68 10.23 -8.56
N ARG A 237 -23.38 9.25 -7.68
CA ARG A 237 -22.05 9.02 -7.12
C ARG A 237 -21.28 8.03 -8.00
N LEU A 238 -20.15 8.47 -8.54
CA LEU A 238 -19.32 7.72 -9.47
C LEU A 238 -17.92 7.49 -8.91
N LEU A 239 -17.37 6.32 -9.20
CA LEU A 239 -15.95 6.02 -9.07
C LEU A 239 -15.34 5.92 -10.46
N ARG A 240 -14.15 6.47 -10.62
CA ARG A 240 -13.28 6.21 -11.78
C ARG A 240 -12.27 5.15 -11.38
N ILE A 241 -12.30 4.04 -12.08
CA ILE A 241 -11.55 2.82 -11.76
C ILE A 241 -10.71 2.47 -12.97
N ARG A 242 -9.49 2.01 -12.73
CA ARG A 242 -8.58 1.59 -13.80
C ARG A 242 -8.12 0.15 -13.62
N ASN A 243 -8.32 -0.65 -14.66
CA ASN A 243 -7.71 -1.95 -14.84
C ASN A 243 -6.23 -1.78 -15.26
N PRO A 244 -5.25 -2.33 -14.53
CA PRO A 244 -3.83 -2.19 -14.88
C PRO A 244 -3.44 -2.88 -16.19
N TRP A 245 -4.33 -3.65 -16.83
CA TRP A 245 -4.13 -4.18 -18.18
C TRP A 245 -3.99 -3.07 -19.23
N GLY A 246 -4.59 -1.89 -19.01
CA GLY A 246 -4.58 -0.80 -20.00
C GLY A 246 -5.35 -1.20 -21.27
N ASP A 247 -4.91 -0.72 -22.43
CA ASP A 247 -5.48 -0.97 -23.76
C ASP A 247 -4.91 -2.20 -24.49
N ILE A 248 -4.48 -3.22 -23.76
CA ILE A 248 -4.08 -4.49 -24.40
C ILE A 248 -5.31 -5.24 -24.94
N GLN A 249 -5.11 -6.12 -25.93
CA GLN A 249 -6.20 -6.82 -26.60
C GLN A 249 -7.13 -7.54 -25.61
N ASP A 250 -8.45 -7.30 -25.73
CA ASP A 250 -9.52 -7.71 -24.81
C ASP A 250 -9.55 -6.98 -23.46
N THR A 251 -9.33 -5.66 -23.45
CA THR A 251 -9.52 -4.82 -22.24
C THR A 251 -10.85 -5.14 -21.56
N MET A 252 -10.78 -5.52 -20.29
CA MET A 252 -11.95 -5.77 -19.46
C MET A 252 -12.31 -4.49 -18.73
N GLU A 253 -13.15 -3.68 -19.37
CA GLU A 253 -13.79 -2.49 -18.80
C GLU A 253 -15.25 -2.74 -18.45
N TRP A 254 -15.75 -1.96 -17.49
CA TRP A 254 -17.14 -2.00 -17.08
C TRP A 254 -18.12 -1.76 -18.24
N LYS A 255 -19.08 -2.67 -18.43
CA LYS A 255 -20.08 -2.63 -19.52
C LYS A 255 -21.47 -2.17 -19.09
N GLY A 256 -21.67 -1.89 -17.80
CA GLY A 256 -22.96 -1.47 -17.26
C GLY A 256 -23.15 0.05 -17.24
N ALA A 257 -24.02 0.53 -16.35
CA ALA A 257 -24.34 1.97 -16.32
C ALA A 257 -23.10 2.85 -16.02
N PHE A 258 -22.96 3.93 -16.79
CA PHE A 258 -21.80 4.83 -16.84
C PHE A 258 -20.51 4.21 -17.40
N SER A 259 -20.61 3.09 -18.14
CA SER A 259 -19.53 2.67 -19.04
C SER A 259 -19.22 3.75 -20.07
N ASP A 260 -18.09 3.60 -20.75
CA ASP A 260 -17.60 4.56 -21.74
C ASP A 260 -18.58 4.83 -22.89
N ASP A 261 -19.33 3.81 -23.27
CA ASP A 261 -20.37 3.86 -24.31
C ASP A 261 -21.77 4.28 -23.81
N ASP A 262 -21.98 4.43 -22.49
CA ASP A 262 -23.34 4.65 -21.95
C ASP A 262 -23.93 5.99 -22.41
N PRO A 263 -25.10 6.00 -23.09
CA PRO A 263 -25.79 7.25 -23.45
C PRO A 263 -26.09 8.17 -22.27
N LYS A 264 -26.06 7.69 -21.01
CA LYS A 264 -26.22 8.53 -19.82
C LYS A 264 -25.23 9.68 -19.75
N TRP A 265 -24.06 9.57 -20.37
CA TRP A 265 -23.09 10.66 -20.49
C TRP A 265 -23.64 11.89 -21.21
N THR A 266 -24.69 11.77 -22.05
CA THR A 266 -25.34 12.94 -22.66
C THR A 266 -26.08 13.81 -21.66
N GLY A 267 -26.44 13.27 -20.49
CA GLY A 267 -27.06 13.99 -19.39
C GLY A 267 -26.07 14.76 -18.51
N VAL A 268 -24.77 14.56 -18.71
CA VAL A 268 -23.69 15.26 -18.00
C VAL A 268 -23.17 16.38 -18.90
N ASP A 269 -23.13 17.60 -18.39
CA ASP A 269 -22.64 18.74 -19.16
C ASP A 269 -21.15 18.58 -19.54
N THR A 270 -20.74 19.25 -20.61
CA THR A 270 -19.40 19.11 -21.19
C THR A 270 -18.29 19.54 -20.23
N GLU A 271 -18.51 20.57 -19.41
CA GLU A 271 -17.50 21.03 -18.45
C GLU A 271 -17.30 20.03 -17.31
N THR A 272 -18.40 19.44 -16.83
CA THR A 272 -18.32 18.34 -15.85
C THR A 272 -17.60 17.14 -16.44
N ARG A 273 -17.93 16.68 -17.65
CA ARG A 273 -17.20 15.57 -18.31
C ARG A 273 -15.70 15.85 -18.46
N LYS A 274 -15.32 17.09 -18.77
CA LYS A 274 -13.92 17.49 -18.85
C LYS A 274 -13.22 17.43 -17.48
N LYS A 275 -13.88 17.83 -16.40
CA LYS A 275 -13.34 17.74 -15.02
C LYS A 275 -13.19 16.30 -14.53
N LEU A 276 -14.06 15.40 -15.00
CA LEU A 276 -13.95 13.97 -14.75
C LEU A 276 -12.81 13.33 -15.56
N GLU A 277 -12.26 14.06 -16.55
CA GLU A 277 -11.35 13.53 -17.56
C GLU A 277 -11.97 12.32 -18.27
N TYR A 278 -13.28 12.39 -18.52
CA TYR A 278 -14.00 11.37 -19.27
C TYR A 278 -13.50 11.39 -20.72
N VAL A 279 -12.93 10.25 -21.12
CA VAL A 279 -12.59 9.91 -22.49
C VAL A 279 -13.40 8.66 -22.81
N LYS A 280 -13.83 8.53 -24.07
CA LYS A 280 -14.43 7.30 -24.56
C LYS A 280 -13.33 6.54 -25.29
N ASP A 281 -12.71 5.59 -24.61
CA ASP A 281 -11.60 4.79 -25.14
C ASP A 281 -11.59 3.39 -24.50
N GLU A 282 -10.82 2.45 -25.03
CA GLU A 282 -10.64 1.13 -24.41
C GLU A 282 -9.26 1.08 -23.72
N ASP A 283 -9.05 1.96 -22.75
CA ASP A 283 -7.76 2.26 -22.09
C ASP A 283 -7.58 1.66 -20.68
N GLY A 284 -8.54 0.82 -20.29
CA GLY A 284 -8.65 0.17 -19.00
C GLY A 284 -9.33 1.04 -17.93
N GLN A 285 -9.60 2.32 -18.20
CA GLN A 285 -10.23 3.24 -17.27
C GLN A 285 -11.72 3.38 -17.56
N PHE A 286 -12.55 3.14 -16.54
CA PHE A 286 -14.00 3.24 -16.68
C PHE A 286 -14.63 3.93 -15.47
N PHE A 287 -15.87 4.40 -15.64
CA PHE A 287 -16.69 4.93 -14.56
C PHE A 287 -17.76 3.93 -14.14
N MET A 288 -18.06 3.94 -12.85
CA MET A 288 -19.04 3.02 -12.26
C MET A 288 -19.77 3.71 -11.11
N LYS A 289 -21.08 3.44 -10.98
CA LYS A 289 -21.85 3.87 -9.80
C LYS A 289 -21.36 3.18 -8.54
N VAL A 290 -21.31 3.89 -7.41
CA VAL A 290 -20.94 3.30 -6.11
C VAL A 290 -21.85 2.12 -5.73
N SER A 291 -23.15 2.17 -6.06
CA SER A 291 -24.08 1.04 -5.89
C SER A 291 -23.67 -0.21 -6.66
N HIS A 292 -23.16 -0.06 -7.88
CA HIS A 292 -22.70 -1.19 -8.68
C HIS A 292 -21.35 -1.71 -8.17
N PHE A 293 -20.45 -0.80 -7.83
CA PHE A 293 -19.14 -1.11 -7.25
C PHE A 293 -19.25 -2.06 -6.05
N LYS A 294 -20.15 -1.76 -5.11
CA LYS A 294 -20.39 -2.61 -3.92
C LYS A 294 -20.76 -4.05 -4.21
N ARG A 295 -21.31 -4.35 -5.40
CA ARG A 295 -21.72 -5.71 -5.78
C ARG A 295 -20.55 -6.53 -6.31
N HIS A 296 -19.48 -5.88 -6.76
CA HIS A 296 -18.35 -6.54 -7.42
C HIS A 296 -17.04 -6.44 -6.63
N PHE A 297 -16.84 -5.37 -5.88
CA PHE A 297 -15.60 -5.10 -5.17
C PHE A 297 -15.81 -5.18 -3.67
N THR A 298 -15.05 -6.08 -3.01
CA THR A 298 -15.18 -6.32 -1.57
C THR A 298 -13.87 -6.19 -0.81
N HIS A 299 -12.74 -6.02 -1.50
CA HIS A 299 -11.43 -5.85 -0.87
C HIS A 299 -10.88 -4.48 -1.23
N PHE A 300 -10.61 -3.64 -0.24
CA PHE A 300 -10.06 -2.30 -0.43
C PHE A 300 -8.72 -2.22 0.29
N TRP A 301 -7.70 -1.76 -0.43
CA TRP A 301 -6.38 -1.51 0.11
C TRP A 301 -6.11 -0.02 0.02
N MET A 302 -5.85 0.59 1.18
CA MET A 302 -5.70 2.03 1.31
C MET A 302 -4.33 2.37 1.88
N ALA A 303 -3.74 3.47 1.42
CA ALA A 303 -2.50 4.01 1.97
C ALA A 303 -2.65 5.48 2.32
N TYR A 304 -2.33 5.83 3.56
CA TYR A 304 -2.53 7.15 4.13
C TYR A 304 -1.21 7.79 4.49
N LYS A 305 -1.00 9.03 4.02
CA LYS A 305 0.07 9.87 4.56
C LYS A 305 -0.19 10.21 6.03
N SER A 306 -1.44 10.50 6.35
CA SER A 306 -1.94 10.71 7.71
C SER A 306 -3.11 9.75 7.99
N PRO A 307 -2.95 8.79 8.92
CA PRO A 307 -3.89 7.67 9.08
C PRO A 307 -5.23 8.02 9.74
N ASN A 308 -5.44 9.26 10.20
CA ASN A 308 -6.67 9.69 10.87
C ASN A 308 -7.41 10.76 10.06
N PHE A 309 -7.91 10.38 8.87
CA PHE A 309 -8.75 11.16 7.94
C PHE A 309 -9.01 12.62 8.35
N GLY A 310 -8.38 13.59 7.68
CA GLY A 310 -8.54 15.00 8.03
C GLY A 310 -7.50 15.56 8.99
N VAL A 311 -6.96 14.74 9.89
CA VAL A 311 -5.93 15.20 10.81
C VAL A 311 -4.59 15.28 10.10
N THR A 312 -3.94 16.44 10.12
CA THR A 312 -2.62 16.63 9.49
C THR A 312 -1.47 16.69 10.51
N THR A 313 -1.78 16.80 11.79
CA THR A 313 -0.81 16.90 12.88
C THR A 313 -1.18 15.96 14.02
N PHE A 314 -0.23 15.10 14.39
CA PHE A 314 -0.31 14.29 15.61
C PHE A 314 0.47 14.98 16.72
N GLN A 315 -0.04 14.92 17.95
CA GLN A 315 0.67 15.47 19.11
C GLN A 315 2.00 14.71 19.33
N GLN A 316 1.97 13.37 19.17
CA GLN A 316 3.16 12.54 19.31
C GLN A 316 3.17 11.39 18.29
N ILE A 317 4.39 11.05 17.85
CA ILE A 317 4.67 9.89 17.00
C ILE A 317 5.83 9.11 17.61
N TYR A 318 5.63 7.82 17.90
CA TYR A 318 6.67 6.91 18.37
C TYR A 318 7.01 5.88 17.30
N ASN A 319 8.29 5.50 17.23
CA ASN A 319 8.78 4.44 16.35
C ASN A 319 9.62 3.45 17.16
N PHE A 320 9.18 2.18 17.21
CA PHE A 320 9.89 1.11 17.90
C PHE A 320 10.33 0.06 16.88
N SER A 321 11.64 -0.06 16.69
CA SER A 321 12.23 -1.15 15.89
C SER A 321 12.66 -2.29 16.81
N ASN A 322 12.25 -3.51 16.49
CA ASN A 322 12.61 -4.69 17.27
C ASN A 322 12.60 -5.94 16.38
N VAL A 323 12.83 -7.12 16.97
CA VAL A 323 12.88 -8.40 16.27
C VAL A 323 12.03 -9.41 17.04
N TRP A 324 11.18 -10.16 16.34
CA TRP A 324 10.65 -11.39 16.88
C TRP A 324 11.69 -12.49 16.74
N ASP A 325 12.07 -13.10 17.86
CA ASP A 325 13.08 -14.14 17.86
C ASP A 325 12.58 -15.43 17.23
N LYS A 326 13.51 -16.15 16.61
CA LYS A 326 13.27 -17.49 16.08
C LYS A 326 12.74 -18.42 17.19
N GLY A 327 11.69 -19.18 16.86
CA GLY A 327 11.12 -20.19 17.74
C GLY A 327 10.01 -19.69 18.65
N ILE A 328 9.51 -18.45 18.46
CA ILE A 328 8.22 -18.04 19.02
C ILE A 328 7.11 -18.83 18.31
N VAL A 329 6.24 -19.46 19.10
CA VAL A 329 5.09 -20.25 18.63
C VAL A 329 3.95 -20.06 19.63
N VAL A 330 2.95 -19.24 19.27
CA VAL A 330 1.78 -18.92 20.10
C VAL A 330 0.58 -19.74 19.64
N LYS A 331 0.23 -20.80 20.36
CA LYS A 331 -0.81 -21.79 19.99
C LYS A 331 -1.39 -22.47 21.23
N GLY A 332 -2.61 -23.00 21.13
CA GLY A 332 -3.26 -23.73 22.21
C GLY A 332 -3.93 -22.79 23.21
N GLU A 333 -4.08 -23.24 24.44
CA GLU A 333 -4.74 -22.53 25.55
C GLU A 333 -3.92 -22.69 26.84
N GLY A 334 -4.19 -21.84 27.84
CA GLY A 334 -3.59 -21.91 29.16
C GLY A 334 -2.19 -21.31 29.28
N VAL A 335 -1.49 -21.68 30.35
CA VAL A 335 -0.20 -21.09 30.75
C VAL A 335 0.87 -21.16 29.64
N GLU A 336 1.01 -22.28 28.94
CA GLU A 336 2.00 -22.42 27.86
C GLU A 336 1.71 -21.47 26.67
N TYR A 337 0.43 -21.25 26.37
CA TYR A 337 0.02 -20.26 25.38
C TYR A 337 0.41 -18.86 25.83
N ALA A 338 0.08 -18.49 27.07
CA ALA A 338 0.39 -17.18 27.63
C ALA A 338 1.91 -16.93 27.78
N ASP A 339 2.69 -17.94 28.17
CA ASP A 339 4.15 -17.90 28.20
C ASP A 339 4.72 -17.59 26.81
N ASN A 340 4.27 -18.33 25.78
CA ASN A 340 4.74 -18.11 24.42
C ASN A 340 4.28 -16.77 23.85
N PHE A 341 3.08 -16.31 24.20
CA PHE A 341 2.59 -14.98 23.84
C PHE A 341 3.47 -13.89 24.47
N LEU A 342 3.80 -14.01 25.75
CA LEU A 342 4.63 -13.08 26.50
C LEU A 342 6.12 -13.11 26.11
N ARG A 343 6.55 -14.09 25.29
CA ARG A 343 7.87 -14.06 24.61
C ARG A 343 7.94 -13.01 23.50
N ASN A 344 6.83 -12.44 23.04
CA ASN A 344 6.83 -11.28 22.13
C ASN A 344 7.24 -9.99 22.86
N PRO A 345 7.88 -9.02 22.19
CA PRO A 345 8.23 -7.74 22.82
C PRO A 345 7.01 -7.04 23.43
N LEU A 346 7.21 -6.40 24.59
CA LEU A 346 6.17 -5.72 25.36
C LEU A 346 6.48 -4.22 25.44
N TYR A 347 5.43 -3.39 25.38
CA TYR A 347 5.55 -1.94 25.50
C TYR A 347 4.52 -1.42 26.49
N THR A 348 4.93 -0.54 27.40
CA THR A 348 3.99 0.22 28.23
C THR A 348 3.44 1.40 27.42
N LEU A 349 2.18 1.73 27.66
CA LEU A 349 1.50 2.90 27.11
C LEU A 349 0.72 3.57 28.22
N THR A 350 1.02 4.83 28.52
CA THR A 350 0.22 5.65 29.44
C THR A 350 -0.45 6.75 28.64
N VAL A 351 -1.77 6.81 28.73
CA VAL A 351 -2.59 7.89 28.20
C VAL A 351 -2.83 8.91 29.30
N GLU A 352 -2.45 10.17 29.07
CA GLU A 352 -2.63 11.26 30.03
C GLU A 352 -4.07 11.81 29.96
N GLU A 353 -4.56 12.40 31.06
CA GLU A 353 -5.81 13.15 31.05
C GLU A 353 -5.64 14.42 30.20
N LYS A 354 -6.65 14.77 29.39
CA LYS A 354 -6.67 16.05 28.66
C LYS A 354 -6.65 17.19 29.67
N ALA A 355 -5.77 18.17 29.49
CA ALA A 355 -5.80 19.38 30.30
C ALA A 355 -7.06 20.20 29.96
N GLU A 356 -7.68 20.85 30.96
CA GLU A 356 -8.90 21.67 30.79
C GLU A 356 -8.72 22.81 29.76
N GLU A 357 -7.47 23.20 29.44
CA GLU A 357 -7.11 24.27 28.50
C GLU A 357 -6.70 23.77 27.10
N GLU A 358 -6.61 22.46 26.87
CA GLU A 358 -6.34 21.90 25.54
C GLU A 358 -7.64 21.87 24.72
N GLU A 359 -7.96 22.96 24.02
CA GLU A 359 -8.93 22.94 22.92
C GLU A 359 -8.39 21.98 21.84
N SER A 360 -8.92 20.76 21.80
CA SER A 360 -8.69 19.88 20.65
C SER A 360 -9.57 20.33 19.50
N GLU A 361 -8.97 20.63 18.35
CA GLU A 361 -9.70 20.90 17.09
C GLU A 361 -10.63 19.74 16.67
N TYR A 362 -10.46 18.58 17.31
CA TYR A 362 -11.24 17.36 17.08
C TYR A 362 -11.85 16.85 18.40
N GLU A 363 -13.18 16.90 18.50
CA GLU A 363 -13.91 16.19 19.55
C GLU A 363 -13.92 14.70 19.17
N ILE A 364 -13.25 13.87 19.97
CA ILE A 364 -13.19 12.41 19.74
C ILE A 364 -14.13 11.80 20.77
N ASP A 365 -15.22 11.20 20.30
CA ASP A 365 -16.04 10.37 21.14
C ASP A 365 -15.27 9.07 21.44
N LEU A 366 -14.91 8.89 22.71
CA LEU A 366 -14.18 7.70 23.16
C LEU A 366 -15.08 6.46 23.24
N ASP A 367 -16.40 6.65 23.14
CA ASP A 367 -17.40 5.58 23.18
C ASP A 367 -17.82 5.15 21.76
N GLU A 368 -17.59 5.97 20.73
CA GLU A 368 -17.71 5.60 19.32
C GLU A 368 -16.41 4.94 18.82
N GLU A 369 -16.38 3.61 18.82
CA GLU A 369 -15.18 2.85 18.46
C GLU A 369 -15.24 2.17 17.08
N THR A 370 -16.33 2.34 16.34
CA THR A 370 -16.55 1.71 15.02
C THR A 370 -17.20 2.68 14.06
N VAL A 371 -16.99 2.48 12.75
CA VAL A 371 -17.84 3.13 11.74
C VAL A 371 -19.28 2.76 12.10
N ASP A 372 -20.09 3.75 12.40
CA ASP A 372 -21.48 3.51 12.76
C ASP A 372 -22.15 2.71 11.63
N GLU A 373 -22.63 1.50 11.94
CA GLU A 373 -23.44 0.71 11.00
C GLU A 373 -24.85 1.31 10.86
N SER A 374 -25.15 2.45 11.52
CA SER A 374 -26.38 3.18 11.32
C SER A 374 -26.53 3.63 9.87
N ASP A 375 -27.78 3.78 9.46
CA ASP A 375 -28.14 4.31 8.14
C ASP A 375 -27.90 5.84 8.03
N ASP A 376 -27.07 6.44 8.90
CA ASP A 376 -26.77 7.87 8.81
C ASP A 376 -25.92 8.17 7.57
N GLU A 377 -26.55 8.85 6.62
CA GLU A 377 -25.98 9.22 5.33
C GLU A 377 -24.94 10.35 5.45
N ASP A 378 -24.95 11.12 6.55
CA ASP A 378 -24.02 12.22 6.81
C ASP A 378 -22.86 11.81 7.73
N ALA A 379 -22.77 10.53 8.10
CA ALA A 379 -21.72 10.01 8.97
C ALA A 379 -20.32 10.26 8.37
N THR A 380 -19.48 10.95 9.13
CA THR A 380 -18.05 11.11 8.82
C THR A 380 -17.28 9.86 9.28
N PRO A 381 -16.13 9.53 8.66
CA PRO A 381 -15.31 8.43 9.14
C PRO A 381 -14.93 8.64 10.62
N PRO A 382 -14.92 7.57 11.45
CA PRO A 382 -14.56 7.68 12.86
C PRO A 382 -13.13 8.19 13.04
N SER A 383 -12.94 8.97 14.10
CA SER A 383 -11.63 9.49 14.52
C SER A 383 -11.08 8.66 15.67
N TYR A 384 -9.75 8.47 15.69
CA TYR A 384 -9.08 7.63 16.68
C TYR A 384 -8.00 8.41 17.42
N ASN A 385 -8.00 8.35 18.76
CA ASN A 385 -7.01 9.08 19.55
C ASN A 385 -5.62 8.42 19.56
N VAL A 386 -5.54 7.10 19.30
CA VAL A 386 -4.29 6.34 19.16
C VAL A 386 -4.40 5.38 17.97
N ILE A 387 -3.43 5.43 17.07
CA ILE A 387 -3.31 4.50 15.95
C ILE A 387 -1.95 3.81 16.03
N ILE A 388 -1.93 2.48 16.03
CA ILE A 388 -0.72 1.67 16.07
C ILE A 388 -0.61 0.89 14.76
N GLN A 389 0.45 1.12 14.00
CA GLN A 389 0.77 0.29 12.84
C GLN A 389 1.94 -0.63 13.17
N LEU A 390 1.79 -1.91 12.89
CA LEU A 390 2.83 -2.91 13.02
C LEU A 390 3.23 -3.43 11.64
N ILE A 391 4.53 -3.39 11.35
CA ILE A 391 5.10 -3.70 10.03
C ILE A 391 6.20 -4.72 10.21
N GLN A 392 6.12 -5.86 9.52
CA GLN A 392 7.20 -6.84 9.48
C GLN A 392 8.08 -6.66 8.23
N ASP A 393 9.34 -7.11 8.26
CA ASP A 393 10.21 -7.06 7.08
C ASP A 393 9.64 -7.93 5.94
N GLN A 394 9.27 -7.29 4.83
CA GLN A 394 8.54 -7.91 3.70
C GLN A 394 9.45 -8.29 2.53
N ASN A 395 10.78 -8.24 2.70
CA ASN A 395 11.70 -8.62 1.62
C ASN A 395 11.59 -10.12 1.30
N ARG A 396 10.82 -10.46 0.27
CA ARG A 396 10.51 -11.84 -0.13
C ARG A 396 11.75 -12.68 -0.46
N GLY A 397 12.81 -12.09 -1.01
CA GLY A 397 14.06 -12.79 -1.32
C GLY A 397 14.81 -13.21 -0.06
N LYS A 398 14.81 -12.37 0.98
CA LYS A 398 15.44 -12.64 2.27
C LYS A 398 14.71 -13.71 3.09
N TYR A 399 13.39 -13.81 2.92
CA TYR A 399 12.56 -14.69 3.75
C TYR A 399 11.75 -15.73 2.98
N ARG A 400 12.22 -16.12 1.78
CA ARG A 400 11.61 -17.21 0.99
C ARG A 400 10.10 -17.02 0.82
N THR A 401 9.70 -15.80 0.46
CA THR A 401 8.30 -15.37 0.29
C THR A 401 7.40 -15.55 1.52
N GLU A 402 7.94 -15.88 2.70
CA GLU A 402 7.14 -16.04 3.92
C GLU A 402 6.82 -14.68 4.56
N ILE A 403 5.52 -14.38 4.65
CA ILE A 403 4.91 -13.36 5.51
C ILE A 403 4.31 -14.07 6.72
N TYR A 404 4.59 -13.59 7.94
CA TYR A 404 4.08 -14.23 9.16
C TYR A 404 2.72 -13.68 9.58
N PRO A 405 1.86 -14.50 10.22
CA PRO A 405 0.66 -13.98 10.88
C PRO A 405 1.08 -13.11 12.06
N ILE A 406 0.78 -11.81 12.00
CA ILE A 406 1.12 -10.81 13.03
C ILE A 406 -0.13 -10.13 13.57
N GLY A 407 -0.14 -9.84 14.86
CA GLY A 407 -1.24 -9.20 15.60
C GLY A 407 -0.75 -8.08 16.52
N ILE A 408 -1.69 -7.27 17.00
CA ILE A 408 -1.46 -6.22 18.00
C ILE A 408 -2.48 -6.42 19.11
N SER A 409 -2.03 -6.73 20.32
CA SER A 409 -2.93 -6.78 21.49
C SER A 409 -2.64 -5.62 22.43
N VAL A 410 -3.69 -4.95 22.87
CA VAL A 410 -3.61 -3.82 23.82
C VAL A 410 -4.42 -4.18 25.06
N PHE A 411 -3.80 -4.24 26.22
CA PHE A 411 -4.46 -4.60 27.48
C PHE A 411 -4.47 -3.41 28.43
N GLN A 412 -5.62 -3.08 29.03
CA GLN A 412 -5.67 -2.10 30.12
C GLN A 412 -5.26 -2.79 31.43
N THR A 413 -4.27 -2.22 32.13
CA THR A 413 -3.62 -2.88 33.28
C THR A 413 -4.13 -2.42 34.64
N GLY A 414 -4.97 -1.38 34.69
CA GLY A 414 -5.42 -0.79 35.95
C GLY A 414 -4.29 -0.29 36.87
N GLY A 415 -3.08 -0.07 36.33
CA GLY A 415 -1.91 0.36 37.09
C GLY A 415 -0.88 -0.72 37.39
N LYS A 416 -1.19 -2.00 37.18
CA LYS A 416 -0.26 -3.13 37.32
C LYS A 416 0.90 -3.02 36.31
N TYR A 417 2.14 -3.22 36.75
CA TYR A 417 3.33 -3.10 35.88
C TYR A 417 3.60 -4.40 35.08
N PRO A 418 4.34 -4.35 33.95
CA PRO A 418 4.69 -5.53 33.16
C PRO A 418 5.35 -6.68 33.92
N LYS A 419 6.06 -6.41 35.04
CA LYS A 419 6.63 -7.47 35.90
C LYS A 419 5.57 -8.35 36.55
N GLU A 420 4.34 -7.86 36.62
CA GLU A 420 3.17 -8.57 37.13
C GLU A 420 2.39 -9.27 36.00
N LEU A 421 2.75 -9.09 34.73
CA LEU A 421 2.18 -9.85 33.61
C LEU A 421 2.89 -11.21 33.53
N GLY A 422 2.68 -12.05 34.53
CA GLY A 422 2.92 -13.48 34.39
C GLY A 422 1.81 -14.13 33.55
N PRO A 423 2.04 -15.34 33.03
CA PRO A 423 1.03 -16.11 32.29
C PRO A 423 -0.32 -16.19 33.00
N GLU A 424 -0.30 -16.38 34.32
CA GLU A 424 -1.49 -16.52 35.15
C GLU A 424 -2.33 -15.24 35.23
N ASN A 425 -1.69 -14.08 35.07
CA ASN A 425 -2.39 -12.80 35.10
C ASN A 425 -2.86 -12.37 33.70
N LEU A 426 -2.27 -12.91 32.62
CA LEU A 426 -2.69 -12.57 31.26
C LEU A 426 -4.13 -13.01 30.98
N GLU A 427 -4.55 -14.14 31.56
CA GLU A 427 -5.93 -14.63 31.47
C GLU A 427 -6.95 -13.68 32.14
N GLU A 428 -6.49 -12.80 33.05
CA GLU A 428 -7.36 -11.81 33.71
C GLU A 428 -7.64 -10.59 32.82
N PHE A 429 -6.86 -10.35 31.76
CA PHE A 429 -6.99 -9.15 30.93
C PHE A 429 -7.58 -9.48 29.57
N GLU A 430 -8.80 -8.99 29.34
CA GLU A 430 -9.39 -8.97 28.01
C GLU A 430 -8.68 -7.91 27.13
N PRO A 431 -8.25 -8.25 25.89
CA PRO A 431 -7.71 -7.26 24.97
C PRO A 431 -8.74 -6.17 24.67
N HIS A 432 -8.27 -4.93 24.53
CA HIS A 432 -9.06 -3.82 24.04
C HIS A 432 -9.66 -4.18 22.68
N LYS A 433 -10.91 -3.78 22.42
CA LYS A 433 -11.66 -4.13 21.20
C LYS A 433 -10.93 -3.75 19.90
N GLY A 434 -10.21 -2.64 19.89
CA GLY A 434 -9.38 -2.20 18.76
C GLY A 434 -8.05 -2.98 18.59
N SER A 435 -7.81 -4.03 19.39
CA SER A 435 -6.73 -4.99 19.15
C SER A 435 -6.97 -5.75 17.83
N VAL A 436 -5.89 -6.21 17.21
CA VAL A 436 -5.90 -6.89 15.92
C VAL A 436 -5.38 -8.30 16.11
N GLU A 437 -6.24 -9.28 15.84
CA GLU A 437 -5.86 -10.70 15.80
C GLU A 437 -4.86 -10.98 14.68
N PRO A 438 -4.04 -12.05 14.77
CA PRO A 438 -3.00 -12.27 13.80
C PRO A 438 -3.51 -12.57 12.40
N VAL A 439 -3.03 -11.79 11.43
CA VAL A 439 -3.32 -11.97 10.01
C VAL A 439 -2.04 -12.01 9.18
N VAL A 440 -2.09 -12.70 8.03
CA VAL A 440 -0.92 -12.91 7.15
C VAL A 440 -0.72 -11.67 6.27
N HIS A 441 -0.24 -10.59 6.89
CA HIS A 441 -0.05 -9.31 6.23
C HIS A 441 1.30 -8.71 6.57
N GLY A 442 1.90 -8.02 5.60
CA GLY A 442 3.16 -7.30 5.81
C GLY A 442 3.04 -6.10 6.77
N SER A 443 1.84 -5.55 6.89
CA SER A 443 1.49 -4.42 7.76
C SER A 443 0.05 -4.57 8.25
N ILE A 444 -0.20 -4.26 9.52
CA ILE A 444 -1.53 -4.17 10.13
C ILE A 444 -1.68 -2.89 10.94
N VAL A 445 -2.91 -2.43 11.15
CA VAL A 445 -3.23 -1.20 11.88
C VAL A 445 -4.27 -1.49 12.95
N ALA A 446 -3.96 -1.14 14.20
CA ALA A 446 -4.91 -1.05 15.29
C ALA A 446 -5.36 0.41 15.43
N ARG A 447 -6.67 0.63 15.40
CA ARG A 447 -7.31 1.94 15.57
C ARG A 447 -8.02 1.94 16.93
N LEU A 448 -7.61 2.83 17.84
CA LEU A 448 -7.94 2.74 19.26
C LEU A 448 -8.47 4.07 19.78
N ASN A 449 -9.51 4.00 20.61
CA ASN A 449 -10.01 5.10 21.44
C ASN A 449 -9.72 4.78 22.91
N LEU A 450 -8.52 5.12 23.35
CA LEU A 450 -8.05 4.79 24.69
C LEU A 450 -8.42 5.90 25.67
N ARG A 451 -9.13 5.54 26.74
CA ARG A 451 -9.34 6.42 27.91
C ARG A 451 -8.02 6.68 28.65
N PRO A 452 -7.91 7.77 29.44
CA PRO A 452 -6.76 7.98 30.33
C PRO A 452 -6.49 6.75 31.22
N GLY A 453 -5.23 6.34 31.29
CA GLY A 453 -4.86 5.10 31.99
C GLY A 453 -3.59 4.45 31.49
N LYS A 454 -3.28 3.28 32.05
CA LYS A 454 -2.08 2.49 31.71
C LYS A 454 -2.45 1.23 30.96
N TYR A 455 -1.72 0.99 29.90
CA TYR A 455 -1.91 -0.08 28.94
C TYR A 455 -0.60 -0.80 28.66
N ILE A 456 -0.72 -2.02 28.16
CA ILE A 456 0.38 -2.80 27.60
C ILE A 456 0.05 -3.13 26.17
N VAL A 457 1.00 -2.84 25.28
CA VAL A 457 0.91 -3.15 23.86
C VAL A 457 1.86 -4.31 23.58
N VAL A 458 1.33 -5.36 22.98
CA VAL A 458 2.08 -6.54 22.54
C VAL A 458 1.96 -6.66 21.03
N PRO A 459 2.97 -6.20 20.26
CA PRO A 459 3.10 -6.58 18.86
C PRO A 459 3.58 -8.02 18.78
N TRP A 460 2.73 -8.92 18.31
CA TRP A 460 2.99 -10.35 18.41
C TRP A 460 2.94 -11.06 17.06
N VAL A 461 3.73 -12.13 16.97
CA VAL A 461 3.73 -13.04 15.83
C VAL A 461 3.25 -14.40 16.29
N MET A 462 2.36 -15.03 15.52
CA MET A 462 1.84 -16.34 15.87
C MET A 462 2.94 -17.42 15.77
N ILE A 463 3.76 -17.36 14.73
CA ILE A 463 4.85 -18.32 14.49
C ILE A 463 6.05 -17.60 13.85
N ALA A 464 7.21 -17.62 14.52
CA ALA A 464 8.46 -17.10 13.99
C ALA A 464 9.44 -18.23 13.65
N ARG A 465 9.42 -18.73 12.41
CA ARG A 465 10.34 -19.80 11.95
C ARG A 465 11.79 -19.32 11.82
N MET A 466 11.95 -18.05 11.52
CA MET A 466 13.21 -17.30 11.50
C MET A 466 13.01 -15.99 12.25
N SER A 467 14.08 -15.42 12.79
CA SER A 467 13.99 -14.11 13.42
C SER A 467 13.50 -13.07 12.41
N ARG A 468 12.53 -12.25 12.79
CA ARG A 468 11.86 -11.30 11.90
C ARG A 468 11.90 -9.89 12.49
N PRO A 469 12.64 -8.96 11.88
CA PRO A 469 12.58 -7.55 12.24
C PRO A 469 11.19 -6.98 11.96
N PHE A 470 10.77 -6.06 12.84
CA PHE A 470 9.55 -5.29 12.68
C PHE A 470 9.74 -3.85 13.13
N LEU A 471 8.82 -2.99 12.68
CA LEU A 471 8.66 -1.61 13.09
C LEU A 471 7.23 -1.43 13.58
N MET A 472 7.09 -0.91 14.80
CA MET A 472 5.82 -0.43 15.33
C MET A 472 5.82 1.11 15.31
N ARG A 473 4.84 1.71 14.63
CA ARG A 473 4.60 3.16 14.59
C ARG A 473 3.36 3.47 15.40
N VAL A 474 3.44 4.46 16.28
CA VAL A 474 2.29 4.89 17.09
C VAL A 474 2.04 6.37 16.83
N TYR A 475 0.81 6.69 16.46
CA TYR A 475 0.32 8.03 16.20
C TYR A 475 -0.70 8.38 17.27
N ALA A 476 -0.51 9.50 17.97
CA ALA A 476 -1.40 9.91 19.05
C ALA A 476 -1.86 11.35 18.88
N LEU A 477 -3.17 11.57 19.03
CA LEU A 477 -3.81 12.89 19.03
C LEU A 477 -3.88 13.52 20.41
N GLN A 478 -3.60 12.73 21.43
CA GLN A 478 -3.49 13.16 22.82
C GLN A 478 -2.12 12.79 23.35
N ARG A 479 -1.76 13.37 24.49
CA ARG A 479 -0.47 13.12 25.11
C ARG A 479 -0.41 11.69 25.68
N ILE A 480 0.62 10.97 25.26
CA ILE A 480 0.94 9.62 25.69
C ILE A 480 2.43 9.48 26.04
N THR A 481 2.72 8.55 26.93
CA THR A 481 4.08 8.07 27.21
C THR A 481 4.17 6.59 26.87
N MET A 482 5.16 6.19 26.05
CA MET A 482 5.40 4.79 25.70
C MET A 482 6.86 4.38 25.90
N GLU A 483 7.07 3.20 26.46
CA GLU A 483 8.40 2.63 26.69
C GLU A 483 8.46 1.14 26.36
N ALA A 484 9.60 0.68 25.85
CA ALA A 484 9.85 -0.74 25.67
C ALA A 484 10.16 -1.40 27.02
N VAL A 485 9.49 -2.50 27.34
CA VAL A 485 9.73 -3.25 28.57
C VAL A 485 11.04 -4.02 28.44
N LYS A 486 12.01 -3.71 29.30
CA LYS A 486 13.25 -4.49 29.39
C LYS A 486 12.97 -5.80 30.11
N ARG A 487 13.27 -6.93 29.47
CA ARG A 487 13.35 -8.21 30.17
C ARG A 487 14.65 -8.23 30.98
N GLU A 488 14.54 -8.53 32.26
CA GLU A 488 15.71 -8.90 33.07
C GLU A 488 16.16 -10.28 32.57
N GLU A 489 17.45 -10.41 32.24
CA GLU A 489 18.07 -11.66 31.75
C GLU A 489 18.04 -12.79 32.79
#